data_AF-A0A7Y0XF02-F1
#
_entry.id   AF-A0A7Y0XF02-F1
#
_cell.length_a   1.000
_cell.length_b   1.000
_cell.length_c   1.000
_cell.angle_alpha   90.00
_cell.angle_beta   90.00
_cell.angle_gamma   90.00
#
_symmetry.space_group_name_H-M   'P 1'
#
loop_
_entity.id
_entity.type
_entity.pdbx_description
1 polymer ?
#
loop_
_entity_poly.entity_id
_entity_poly.type
_entity_poly.pdbx_seq_one_letter_code
_entity_poly.pdbx_strand_id
1 'polypeptide(L)' 'LAKQFGMSEDGADAMLSVWIKKGKISRLVDTNKAHDVTRVRYSVTKQDGLSLTVTM' A
#
# COMPACT_ATOMS: atom_id res chain seq x y z
N LEU A 1 2.74 -8.49 5.47
CA LEU A 1 1.40 -8.86 4.97
C LEU A 1 1.47 -10.16 4.17
N ALA A 2 2.16 -10.19 3.03
CA ALA A 2 2.45 -11.40 2.25
C ALA A 2 2.82 -12.64 3.11
N LYS A 3 3.87 -12.53 3.93
CA LYS A 3 4.28 -13.59 4.88
C LYS A 3 3.20 -14.01 5.88
N GLN A 4 2.41 -13.07 6.39
CA GLN A 4 1.39 -13.34 7.42
C GLN A 4 0.17 -14.04 6.82
N PHE A 5 -0.16 -13.74 5.57
CA PHE A 5 -1.27 -14.34 4.83
C PHE A 5 -0.84 -15.49 3.91
N GLY A 6 0.43 -15.90 3.94
CA GLY A 6 0.96 -16.99 3.13
C GLY A 6 0.84 -16.76 1.62
N MET A 7 0.98 -15.52 1.14
CA MET A 7 0.81 -15.14 -0.27
C MET A 7 1.99 -14.35 -0.81
N SER A 8 2.07 -14.17 -2.13
CA SER A 8 3.06 -13.31 -2.77
C SER A 8 2.84 -11.84 -2.42
N GLU A 9 3.89 -11.04 -2.56
CA GLU A 9 3.83 -9.59 -2.33
C GLU A 9 2.88 -8.91 -3.32
N ASP A 10 2.92 -9.32 -4.60
CA ASP A 10 1.98 -8.86 -5.63
C ASP A 10 0.53 -9.28 -5.32
N GLY A 11 0.34 -10.48 -4.77
CA GLY A 11 -0.98 -10.96 -4.35
C GLY A 11 -1.55 -10.10 -3.22
N ALA A 12 -0.73 -9.76 -2.23
CA ALA A 12 -1.13 -8.88 -1.14
C ALA A 12 -1.46 -7.46 -1.64
N ASP A 13 -0.67 -6.92 -2.57
CA ASP A 13 -0.93 -5.62 -3.20
C ASP A 13 -2.26 -5.62 -3.98
N ALA A 14 -2.48 -6.65 -4.81
CA ALA A 14 -3.71 -6.81 -5.57
C ALA A 14 -4.95 -6.85 -4.67
N MET A 15 -4.90 -7.57 -3.55
CA MET A 15 -6.01 -7.62 -2.59
C MET A 15 -6.28 -6.26 -1.92
N LEU A 16 -5.24 -5.49 -1.62
CA LEU A 16 -5.37 -4.18 -0.97
C LEU A 16 -5.79 -3.08 -1.95
N SER A 17 -5.51 -3.24 -3.24
CA SER A 17 -5.88 -2.28 -4.30
C SER A 17 -7.38 -1.94 -4.30
N VAL A 18 -8.24 -2.92 -3.99
CA VAL A 18 -9.69 -2.74 -3.91
C VAL A 18 -10.06 -1.80 -2.76
N TRP A 19 -9.38 -1.93 -1.61
CA TRP A 19 -9.62 -1.10 -0.43
C TRP A 19 -9.04 0.31 -0.57
N ILE A 20 -7.93 0.44 -1.30
CA ILE A 20 -7.38 1.74 -1.70
C ILE A 20 -8.38 2.48 -2.60
N LYS A 21 -8.93 1.82 -3.62
CA LYS A 21 -9.98 2.39 -4.49
C LYS A 21 -11.24 2.78 -3.72
N LYS A 22 -11.59 2.05 -2.65
CA LYS A 22 -12.72 2.38 -1.75
C LYS A 22 -12.39 3.48 -0.73
N GLY A 23 -11.17 4.02 -0.75
CA GLY A 23 -10.74 5.08 0.15
C GLY A 23 -10.51 4.63 1.60
N LYS A 24 -10.39 3.32 1.85
CA LYS A 24 -10.26 2.75 3.20
C LYS A 24 -8.82 2.51 3.62
N ILE A 25 -7.91 2.40 2.67
CA ILE A 25 -6.49 2.16 2.89
C ILE A 25 -5.69 3.19 2.11
N SER A 26 -4.65 3.74 2.73
CA SER A 26 -3.64 4.56 2.08
C SER A 26 -2.38 3.74 1.82
N ARG A 27 -1.64 4.10 0.76
CA ARG A 27 -0.41 3.41 0.33
C ARG A 27 0.75 4.39 0.32
N LEU A 28 1.86 4.01 0.91
CA LEU A 28 3.13 4.73 0.82
C LEU A 28 4.15 3.83 0.12
N VAL A 29 4.80 4.34 -0.93
CA VAL A 29 5.81 3.64 -1.71
C VAL A 29 7.13 4.39 -1.50
N ASP A 30 8.06 3.80 -0.77
CA ASP A 30 9.38 4.36 -0.54
C ASP A 30 10.33 3.91 -1.66
N THR A 31 10.97 4.86 -2.33
CA THR A 31 11.94 4.63 -3.40
C THR A 31 13.35 5.02 -2.97
N ASN A 32 14.35 4.43 -3.64
CA ASN A 32 15.75 4.84 -3.48
C ASN A 32 16.10 6.00 -4.43
N LYS A 33 17.34 6.47 -4.40
CA LYS A 33 17.83 7.53 -5.31
C LYS A 33 17.77 7.14 -6.80
N ALA A 34 17.70 5.85 -7.12
CA ALA A 34 17.54 5.31 -8.46
C ALA A 34 16.07 5.07 -8.85
N HIS A 35 15.11 5.50 -8.01
CA HIS A 35 13.66 5.31 -8.16
C HIS A 35 13.17 3.85 -8.08
N ASP A 36 14.00 2.92 -7.59
CA ASP A 36 13.54 1.57 -7.30
C ASP A 36 12.72 1.55 -6.01
N VAL A 37 11.62 0.78 -6.02
CA VAL A 37 10.79 0.58 -4.84
C VAL A 37 11.55 -0.23 -3.80
N THR A 38 11.81 0.37 -2.65
CA THR A 38 12.48 -0.28 -1.52
C THR A 38 11.50 -0.81 -0.49
N ARG A 39 10.32 -0.20 -0.38
CA ARG A 39 9.31 -0.58 0.60
C ARG A 39 7.92 -0.09 0.20
N VAL A 40 6.91 -0.90 0.48
CA VAL A 40 5.50 -0.49 0.41
C VAL A 40 4.87 -0.61 1.79
N ARG A 41 4.20 0.46 2.23
CA ARG A 41 3.52 0.55 3.52
C ARG A 41 2.03 0.82 3.31
N TYR A 42 1.20 0.15 4.10
CA TYR A 42 -0.24 0.33 4.08
C TYR A 42 -0.73 0.81 5.44
N SER A 43 -1.67 1.75 5.43
CA SER A 43 -2.32 2.25 6.64
C SER A 43 -3.82 2.38 6.42
N VAL A 44 -4.60 2.15 7.47
CA VAL A 44 -6.05 2.38 7.42
C VAL A 44 -6.30 3.88 7.39
N THR A 45 -7.13 4.33 6.46
CA THR A 45 -7.56 5.72 6.36
C THR A 45 -8.50 6.03 7.53
N LYS A 46 -8.23 7.12 8.27
CA LYS A 46 -9.07 7.56 9.39
C LYS A 46 -10.48 7.95 8.90
N GLN A 47 -11.47 7.95 9.79
CA GLN A 47 -12.77 8.57 9.50
C GLN A 47 -12.56 10.02 9.05
N ASP A 48 -13.27 10.41 7.99
CA ASP A 48 -13.12 11.69 7.28
C ASP A 48 -11.73 11.96 6.68
N GLY A 49 -10.86 10.94 6.64
CA GLY A 49 -9.56 10.99 6.00
C GLY A 49 -9.63 10.70 4.50
N LEU A 50 -8.74 11.32 3.73
CA LEU A 50 -8.55 11.00 2.32
C LEU A 50 -7.55 9.85 2.17
N SER A 51 -7.91 8.84 1.38
CA SER A 51 -6.94 7.83 0.96
C SER A 51 -5.99 8.44 -0.05
N LEU A 52 -4.69 8.23 0.16
CA LEU A 52 -3.63 8.74 -0.69
C LEU A 52 -2.68 7.61 -1.05
N THR A 53 -2.20 7.65 -2.28
CA THR A 53 -1.02 6.89 -2.71
C THR A 53 0.11 7.88 -2.91
N VAL A 54 1.18 7.75 -2.11
CA VAL A 54 2.34 8.63 -2.17
C VAL A 54 3.56 7.80 -2.51
N THR A 55 4.34 8.27 -3.49
CA THR A 55 5.67 7.74 -3.81
C THR A 55 6.70 8.74 -3.33
N MET A 56 7.64 8.31 -2.49
CA MET A 56 8.70 9.13 -1.90
C MET A 56 10.08 8.69 -2.34
#